data_AF-A0A7V0V9U7-F1
#
_entry.id   AF-A0A7V0V9U7-F1
#
_cell.length_a   1.000
_cell.length_b   1.000
_cell.length_c   1.000
_cell.angle_alpha   90.00
_cell.angle_beta   90.00
_cell.angle_gamma   90.00
#
_symmetry.space_group_name_H-M   'P 1'
#
loop_
_entity.id
_entity.type
_entity.pdbx_description
1 polymer ?
#
loop_
_entity_poly.entity_id
_entity_poly.type
_entity_poly.pdbx_seq_one_letter_code
_entity_poly.pdbx_strand_id
1 'polypeptide(L)'
;MGNEWQELPFSDAVIVNPHVELKRGIEYPFVDMQAVNPDARCVYASELRVFEGGGSRFAPGDTLMARITPCLENGKIGRFCGPMNSAAHGST
;
A
#
# COMPACT_ATOMS: atom_id res chain seq x y z
N MET A 1 -16.87 -16.36 30.89
CA MET A 1 -16.18 -16.57 29.61
C MET A 1 -15.60 -15.22 29.23
N GLY A 2 -14.38 -14.93 29.67
CA GLY A 2 -13.81 -13.58 29.64
C GLY A 2 -12.40 -13.61 29.09
N ASN A 3 -12.21 -12.81 28.04
CA ASN A 3 -10.97 -12.49 27.31
C ASN A 3 -10.38 -13.59 26.42
N GLU A 4 -10.86 -13.62 25.17
CA GLU A 4 -10.18 -14.26 24.02
C GLU A 4 -9.25 -13.28 23.27
N TRP A 5 -9.16 -12.01 23.71
CA TRP A 5 -8.25 -11.03 23.12
C TRP A 5 -6.89 -11.08 23.79
N GLN A 6 -5.84 -11.15 22.98
CA GLN A 6 -4.45 -11.12 23.41
C GLN A 6 -3.74 -9.90 22.80
N GLU A 7 -2.89 -9.24 23.58
CA GLU A 7 -1.97 -8.23 23.08
C GLU A 7 -0.75 -8.89 22.44
N LEU A 8 -0.38 -8.43 21.25
CA LEU A 8 0.80 -8.89 20.54
C LEU A 8 1.43 -7.72 19.76
N PRO A 9 2.73 -7.81 19.44
CA PRO A 9 3.37 -6.88 18.53
C PRO A 9 2.62 -6.82 17.19
N PHE A 10 2.50 -5.62 16.60
CA PHE A 10 1.81 -5.45 15.31
C PHE A 10 2.41 -6.32 14.20
N SER A 11 3.73 -6.47 14.18
CA SER A 11 4.46 -7.34 13.24
C SER A 11 4.06 -8.81 13.32
N ASP A 12 3.52 -9.25 14.46
CA ASP A 12 3.12 -10.63 14.68
C ASP A 12 1.66 -10.84 14.26
N ALA A 13 0.89 -9.76 14.14
CA ALA A 13 -0.49 -9.77 13.71
C ALA A 13 -0.66 -9.59 12.18
N VAL A 14 0.33 -9.02 11.49
CA VAL A 14 0.24 -8.70 10.06
C VAL A 14 1.51 -9.05 9.28
N ILE A 15 1.36 -9.24 7.97
CA ILE A 15 2.50 -9.33 7.05
C ILE A 15 2.92 -7.91 6.67
N VAL A 16 4.08 -7.48 7.15
CA VAL A 16 4.64 -6.16 6.84
C VAL A 16 5.43 -6.23 5.55
N ASN A 17 5.09 -5.36 4.59
CA ASN A 17 5.76 -5.24 3.29
C ASN A 17 5.94 -6.59 2.56
N PRO A 18 4.83 -7.29 2.21
CA PRO A 18 4.91 -8.53 1.45
C PRO A 18 5.68 -8.33 0.14
N HIS A 19 6.41 -9.37 -0.28
CA HIS A 19 7.19 -9.29 -1.49
C HIS A 19 6.30 -9.24 -2.74
N VAL A 20 6.46 -8.17 -3.53
CA VAL A 20 5.83 -8.02 -4.84
C VAL A 20 6.90 -7.85 -5.91
N GLU A 21 6.86 -8.71 -6.91
CA GLU A 21 7.83 -8.71 -8.01
C GLU A 21 7.43 -7.69 -9.08
N LEU A 22 8.37 -6.79 -9.39
CA LEU A 22 8.26 -5.84 -10.50
C LEU A 22 9.59 -5.84 -11.27
N LYS A 23 9.51 -5.74 -12.60
CA LYS A 23 10.70 -5.74 -13.47
C LYS A 23 11.02 -4.31 -13.90
N ARG A 24 12.30 -3.95 -13.83
CA ARG A 24 12.76 -2.63 -14.26
C ARG A 24 12.49 -2.40 -15.74
N GLY A 25 12.10 -1.18 -16.11
CA GLY A 25 11.80 -0.83 -17.50
C GLY A 25 10.43 -1.27 -18.00
N ILE A 26 9.58 -1.84 -17.13
CA ILE A 26 8.18 -2.20 -17.45
C ILE A 26 7.24 -1.19 -16.80
N GLU A 27 6.17 -0.81 -17.50
CA GLU A 27 5.10 0.03 -16.98
C GLU A 27 4.16 -0.75 -16.06
N TYR A 28 3.89 -0.17 -14.90
CA TYR A 28 2.95 -0.69 -13.92
C TYR A 28 2.04 0.45 -13.42
N PRO A 29 0.86 0.12 -12.86
CA PRO A 29 0.04 1.10 -12.15
C PRO A 29 0.83 1.78 -11.05
N PHE A 30 0.70 3.09 -10.99
CA PHE A 30 1.39 3.94 -10.05
C PHE A 30 0.40 4.66 -9.15
N VAL A 31 0.63 4.58 -7.84
CA VAL A 31 -0.12 5.32 -6.83
C VAL A 31 0.77 6.44 -6.32
N ASP A 32 0.40 7.67 -6.65
CA ASP A 32 1.01 8.85 -6.03
C ASP A 32 0.45 9.11 -4.62
N MET A 33 1.12 9.98 -3.86
CA MET A 33 0.71 10.32 -2.49
C MET A 33 -0.63 11.07 -2.42
N GLN A 34 -1.03 11.77 -3.48
CA GLN A 34 -2.31 12.50 -3.54
C GLN A 34 -3.48 11.54 -3.71
N ALA A 35 -3.28 10.42 -4.40
CA ALA A 35 -4.27 9.36 -4.58
C ALA A 35 -4.67 8.63 -3.27
N VAL A 36 -3.84 8.73 -2.23
CA VAL A 36 -4.18 8.22 -0.88
C VAL A 36 -5.03 9.26 -0.14
N ASN A 37 -6.33 9.18 -0.31
CA ASN A 37 -7.31 10.03 0.37
C ASN A 37 -7.68 9.43 1.75
N PRO A 38 -7.48 10.15 2.88
CA PRO A 38 -7.87 9.69 4.21
C PRO A 38 -9.36 9.36 4.37
N ASP A 39 -10.22 10.02 3.61
CA ASP A 39 -11.68 9.81 3.67
C ASP A 39 -12.14 8.61 2.82
N ALA A 40 -11.20 7.94 2.11
CA ALA A 40 -11.50 6.83 1.23
C ALA A 40 -10.82 5.53 1.69
N ARG A 41 -11.62 4.46 1.79
CA ARG A 41 -11.10 3.13 2.13
C ARG A 41 -10.23 2.52 1.01
N CYS A 42 -10.52 2.86 -0.24
CA CYS A 42 -9.86 2.29 -1.41
C CYS A 42 -8.94 3.32 -2.07
N VAL A 43 -7.74 2.85 -2.43
CA VAL A 43 -6.76 3.58 -3.23
C VAL A 43 -6.67 2.92 -4.60
N TYR A 44 -6.60 3.75 -5.64
CA TYR A 44 -6.46 3.32 -7.02
C TYR A 44 -5.23 4.01 -7.63
N ALA A 45 -4.67 3.39 -8.66
CA ALA A 45 -3.59 4.02 -9.42
C ALA A 45 -4.12 5.27 -10.15
N SER A 46 -3.35 6.34 -10.09
CA SER A 46 -3.64 7.59 -10.80
C SER A 46 -3.10 7.58 -12.23
N GLU A 47 -2.08 6.76 -12.49
CA GLU A 47 -1.38 6.69 -13.77
C GLU A 47 -0.63 5.35 -13.94
N LEU A 48 -0.05 5.13 -15.11
CA LEU A 48 0.95 4.08 -15.35
C LEU A 48 2.33 4.73 -15.34
N ARG A 49 3.32 4.11 -14.69
CA ARG A 49 4.72 4.54 -14.73
C ARG A 49 5.66 3.37 -14.92
N VAL A 50 6.72 3.61 -15.68
CA VAL A 50 7.87 2.70 -15.78
C VAL A 50 8.47 2.52 -14.39
N PHE A 51 8.65 1.26 -13.99
CA PHE A 51 9.30 0.94 -12.73
C PHE A 51 10.82 1.07 -12.88
N GLU A 52 11.40 2.06 -12.20
CA GLU A 52 12.84 2.34 -12.21
C GLU A 52 13.60 1.58 -11.11
N GLY A 53 12.91 0.72 -10.34
CA GLY A 53 13.50 -0.06 -9.24
C GLY A 53 13.37 0.56 -7.84
N GLY A 54 12.76 1.75 -7.74
CA GLY A 54 12.51 2.44 -6.47
C GLY A 54 11.03 2.49 -6.09
N GLY A 55 10.75 2.94 -4.87
CA GLY A 55 9.38 3.06 -4.36
C GLY A 55 8.85 1.79 -3.70
N SER A 56 7.65 1.90 -3.13
CA SER A 56 6.95 0.79 -2.49
C SER A 56 6.25 -0.06 -3.55
N ARG A 57 6.17 -1.37 -3.31
CA ARG A 57 5.55 -2.35 -4.21
C ARG A 57 4.39 -3.00 -3.47
N PHE A 58 3.28 -3.21 -4.15
CA PHE A 58 2.06 -3.74 -3.52
C PHE A 58 1.16 -4.38 -4.58
N ALA A 59 0.25 -5.21 -4.10
CA ALA A 59 -0.73 -5.95 -4.90
C ALA A 59 -2.16 -5.61 -4.43
N PRO A 60 -3.18 -5.90 -5.26
CA PRO A 60 -4.57 -5.69 -4.87
C PRO A 60 -4.89 -6.41 -3.56
N GLY A 61 -5.44 -5.67 -2.60
CA GLY A 61 -5.74 -6.17 -1.26
C GLY A 61 -4.77 -5.67 -0.18
N ASP A 62 -3.57 -5.22 -0.55
CA ASP A 62 -2.62 -4.67 0.41
C ASP A 62 -3.12 -3.34 1.00
N THR A 63 -2.79 -3.10 2.28
CA THR A 63 -3.02 -1.82 2.95
C THR A 63 -1.79 -0.93 2.77
N LEU A 64 -1.99 0.21 2.11
CA LEU A 64 -0.96 1.23 1.94
C LEU A 64 -1.00 2.18 3.12
N MET A 65 0.15 2.43 3.73
CA MET A 65 0.33 3.42 4.80
C MET A 65 1.41 4.41 4.37
N ALA A 66 1.14 5.71 4.51
CA ALA A 66 2.15 6.72 4.25
C ALA A 66 3.32 6.58 5.25
N ARG A 67 4.57 6.63 4.76
CA ARG A 67 5.76 6.49 5.61
C ARG A 67 6.23 7.80 6.25
N ILE A 68 5.75 8.95 5.77
CA ILE A 68 6.25 10.27 6.15
C ILE A 68 5.21 11.01 7.01
N THR A 69 5.66 11.72 8.04
CA THR A 69 4.85 12.64 8.85
C THR A 69 4.73 14.00 8.15
N PRO A 70 3.55 14.66 8.10
CA PRO A 70 2.32 14.35 8.83
C PRO A 70 1.33 13.46 8.07
N CYS A 71 1.72 12.83 6.95
CA CYS A 71 0.77 12.09 6.10
C CYS A 71 0.10 10.93 6.86
N LEU A 72 0.85 10.18 7.65
CA LEU A 72 0.30 9.07 8.43
C LEU A 72 -0.67 9.57 9.53
N GLU A 73 -0.28 10.64 10.25
CA GLU A 73 -1.11 11.26 11.30
C GLU A 73 -2.41 11.83 10.73
N ASN A 74 -2.36 12.32 9.49
CA ASN A 74 -3.53 12.77 8.73
C ASN A 74 -4.34 11.62 8.13
N GLY A 75 -4.07 10.37 8.51
CA GLY A 75 -4.87 9.22 8.11
C GLY A 75 -4.68 8.79 6.66
N LYS A 76 -3.55 9.12 6.00
CA LYS A 76 -3.24 8.60 4.65
C LYS A 76 -2.92 7.11 4.70
N ILE A 77 -3.98 6.32 4.85
CA ILE A 77 -3.99 4.87 4.91
C ILE A 77 -5.17 4.39 4.06
N GLY A 78 -4.96 3.41 3.20
CA GLY A 78 -6.06 2.85 2.41
C GLY A 78 -5.66 1.55 1.72
N ARG A 79 -6.66 0.73 1.39
CA ARG A 79 -6.44 -0.55 0.72
C ARG A 79 -6.31 -0.34 -0.78
N PHE A 80 -5.29 -0.91 -1.42
CA PHE A 80 -5.20 -0.88 -2.87
C PHE A 80 -6.29 -1.76 -3.49
N CYS A 81 -7.20 -1.15 -4.25
CA CYS A 81 -8.38 -1.79 -4.81
C CYS A 81 -8.28 -1.97 -6.34
N GLY A 82 -7.06 -2.07 -6.87
CA GLY A 82 -6.81 -2.30 -8.30
C GLY A 82 -7.31 -3.67 -8.81
N PRO A 83 -7.28 -3.89 -10.15
CA PRO A 83 -7.67 -5.17 -10.74
C PRO A 83 -6.83 -6.33 -10.20
N MET A 84 -7.44 -7.51 -10.06
CA MET A 84 -6.75 -8.72 -9.59
C MET A 84 -5.52 -9.03 -10.46
N ASN A 85 -4.42 -9.48 -9.83
CA ASN A 85 -3.11 -9.73 -10.46
C ASN A 85 -2.42 -8.49 -11.06
N SER A 86 -2.87 -7.27 -10.73
CA SER A 86 -2.23 -6.03 -11.14
C SER A 86 -1.28 -5.51 -10.06
N ALA A 87 -0.03 -6.00 -10.08
CA ALA A 87 1.02 -5.49 -9.22
C ALA A 87 1.30 -4.01 -9.54
N ALA A 88 1.49 -3.20 -8.51
CA ALA A 88 1.61 -1.76 -8.63
C ALA A 88 2.78 -1.23 -7.77
N HIS A 89 3.19 0.00 -8.06
CA HIS A 89 4.19 0.71 -7.28
C HIS A 89 3.73 2.10 -6.89
N GLY A 90 4.39 2.71 -5.92
CA GLY A 90 4.04 4.05 -5.45
C GLY A 90 5.19 4.79 -4.81
N SER A 91 5.02 6.09 -4.67
CA SER A 91 5.98 6.97 -3.98
C SER A 91 5.89 6.90 -2.45
N THR A 92 5.01 6.07 -1.90
CA THR A 92 4.80 5.92 -0.44
C THR A 92 6.07 5.60 0.28
#